data_AF-A0A2V5W2W7-F1
#
_entry.id   AF-A0A2V5W2W7-F1
#
_cell.length_a   1.000
_cell.length_b   1.000
_cell.length_c   1.000
_cell.angle_alpha   90.00
_cell.angle_beta   90.00
_cell.angle_gamma   90.00
#
_symmetry.space_group_name_H-M   'P 1'
#
loop_
_entity.id
_entity.type
_entity.pdbx_description
1 polymer ?
#
loop_
_entity_poly.entity_id
_entity_poly.type
_entity_poly.pdbx_seq_one_letter_code
_entity_poly.pdbx_strand_id
1 'polypeptide(L)'
;MVYFLLADLLGFPTIGRQEKVAWSIVLGWDGKTFVIEHRKMGLGIFVKDLKKEETCARKIVNLITSGVRVSEKYFDWLAATAIRDSKLNLLNKSRHLLGRVQYFLSLYRKAKLEAESRKGESVLETLPDGSLQTRHPSRFDFEREADWLAVSAIEAFFSWSEHVFIHLATGP
;
A
#
# COMPACT_ATOMS: atom_id res chain seq x y z
N MET A 1 6.42 -15.22 1.20
CA MET A 1 7.20 -16.48 1.29
C MET A 1 6.46 -17.71 0.79
N VAL A 2 5.24 -18.02 1.28
CA VAL A 2 4.52 -19.24 0.83
C VAL A 2 4.32 -19.32 -0.69
N TYR A 3 3.97 -18.20 -1.34
CA TYR A 3 3.88 -18.16 -2.81
C TYR A 3 5.22 -18.53 -3.46
N PHE A 4 6.31 -17.86 -3.10
CA PHE A 4 7.64 -18.14 -3.64
C PHE A 4 8.07 -19.60 -3.42
N LEU A 5 7.76 -20.17 -2.25
CA LEU A 5 8.01 -21.58 -1.98
C LEU A 5 7.22 -22.49 -2.93
N LEU A 6 5.89 -22.32 -2.99
CA LEU A 6 5.03 -23.26 -3.70
C LEU A 6 5.08 -23.05 -5.22
N ALA A 7 4.91 -21.83 -5.69
CA ALA A 7 4.89 -21.52 -7.11
C ALA A 7 6.30 -21.47 -7.72
N ASP A 8 7.20 -20.67 -7.14
CA ASP A 8 8.48 -20.37 -7.81
C ASP A 8 9.56 -21.44 -7.55
N LEU A 9 9.66 -21.95 -6.32
CA LEU A 9 10.67 -22.94 -5.95
C LEU A 9 10.21 -24.38 -6.22
N LEU A 10 8.96 -24.72 -5.90
CA LEU A 10 8.41 -26.07 -6.05
C LEU A 10 7.59 -26.26 -7.34
N GLY A 11 7.29 -25.19 -8.08
CA GLY A 11 6.65 -25.30 -9.39
C GLY A 11 5.16 -25.67 -9.36
N PHE A 12 4.45 -25.47 -8.24
CA PHE A 12 3.02 -25.75 -8.18
C PHE A 12 2.23 -24.80 -9.09
N PRO A 13 1.26 -25.31 -9.86
CA PRO A 13 0.44 -24.48 -10.74
C PRO A 13 -0.42 -23.52 -9.92
N THR A 14 -0.47 -22.26 -10.35
CA THR A 14 -1.23 -21.20 -9.69
C THR A 14 -2.45 -20.79 -10.52
N ILE A 15 -3.58 -20.58 -9.86
CA ILE A 15 -4.81 -20.01 -10.41
C ILE A 15 -4.84 -18.50 -10.07
N GLY A 16 -5.15 -17.66 -11.05
CA GLY A 16 -4.90 -16.21 -11.04
C GLY A 16 -5.88 -15.33 -10.26
N ARG A 17 -5.61 -14.02 -10.32
CA ARG A 17 -6.32 -12.92 -9.62
C ARG A 17 -7.80 -12.86 -9.99
N GLN A 18 -8.66 -13.26 -9.06
CA GLN A 18 -10.07 -12.85 -9.04
C GLN A 18 -10.22 -11.70 -8.04
N GLU A 19 -11.29 -10.91 -8.14
CA GLU A 19 -11.50 -9.67 -7.36
C GLU A 19 -11.32 -9.84 -5.83
N LYS A 20 -11.40 -11.07 -5.32
CA LYS A 20 -11.26 -11.42 -3.89
C LYS A 20 -10.10 -12.38 -3.55
N VAL A 21 -9.33 -12.84 -4.54
CA VAL A 21 -8.27 -13.83 -4.37
C VAL A 21 -7.05 -13.44 -5.21
N ALA A 22 -5.89 -13.27 -4.59
CA ALA A 22 -4.67 -12.89 -5.29
C ALA A 22 -4.08 -14.06 -6.08
N TRP A 23 -4.12 -15.26 -5.51
CA TRP A 23 -3.72 -16.52 -6.12
C TRP A 23 -4.30 -17.70 -5.33
N SER A 24 -4.55 -18.81 -6.02
CA SER A 24 -4.90 -20.11 -5.43
C SER A 24 -3.98 -21.20 -5.94
N ILE A 25 -3.65 -22.18 -5.10
CA ILE A 25 -2.90 -23.38 -5.46
C ILE A 25 -3.71 -24.60 -5.04
N VAL A 26 -3.97 -25.49 -5.99
CA VAL A 26 -4.72 -26.73 -5.75
C VAL A 26 -3.73 -27.88 -5.55
N LEU A 27 -3.92 -28.66 -4.49
CA LEU A 27 -3.08 -29.79 -4.13
C LEU A 27 -3.94 -31.03 -3.91
N GLY A 28 -3.46 -32.16 -4.43
CA GLY A 28 -3.97 -33.49 -4.09
C GLY A 28 -3.16 -34.09 -2.94
N TRP A 29 -3.82 -34.58 -1.91
CA TRP A 29 -3.19 -35.32 -0.81
C TRP A 29 -4.11 -36.45 -0.35
N ASP A 30 -3.63 -37.70 -0.40
CA ASP A 30 -4.39 -38.87 0.06
C ASP A 30 -5.80 -38.97 -0.55
N GLY A 31 -5.87 -38.79 -1.87
CA GLY A 31 -7.13 -38.81 -2.63
C GLY A 31 -8.07 -37.62 -2.38
N LYS A 32 -7.65 -36.62 -1.58
CA LYS A 32 -8.43 -35.42 -1.26
C LYS A 32 -7.84 -34.19 -1.90
N THR A 33 -8.69 -33.22 -2.19
CA THR A 33 -8.31 -31.95 -2.80
C THR A 33 -8.29 -30.85 -1.75
N PHE A 34 -7.18 -30.14 -1.68
CA PHE A 34 -6.99 -28.97 -0.83
C PHE A 34 -6.73 -27.76 -1.72
N VAL A 35 -7.19 -26.58 -1.29
CA VAL A 35 -6.94 -25.32 -1.99
C VAL A 35 -6.27 -24.36 -1.02
N ILE A 36 -5.08 -23.88 -1.36
CA ILE A 36 -4.39 -22.83 -0.61
C ILE A 36 -4.69 -21.51 -1.30
N GLU A 37 -5.26 -20.54 -0.59
CA GLU A 37 -5.63 -19.24 -1.19
C GLU A 37 -5.10 -18.07 -0.39
N HIS A 38 -4.59 -17.06 -1.11
CA HIS A 38 -4.29 -15.76 -0.55
C HIS A 38 -5.45 -14.78 -0.81
N ARG A 39 -6.06 -14.30 0.27
CA ARG A 39 -7.26 -13.44 0.27
C ARG A 39 -6.96 -12.12 0.96
N LYS A 40 -7.93 -11.20 0.93
CA LYS A 40 -7.84 -9.87 1.58
C LYS A 40 -7.43 -9.95 3.07
N MET A 41 -7.78 -11.04 3.77
CA MET A 41 -7.49 -11.25 5.20
C MET A 41 -6.41 -12.31 5.46
N GLY A 42 -5.51 -12.54 4.49
CA GLY A 42 -4.37 -13.45 4.66
C GLY A 42 -4.50 -14.77 3.91
N LEU A 43 -3.79 -15.79 4.41
CA LEU A 43 -3.62 -17.08 3.76
C LEU A 43 -4.47 -18.16 4.45
N GLY A 44 -5.19 -18.97 3.68
CA GLY A 44 -5.99 -20.09 4.20
C GLY A 44 -5.85 -21.37 3.39
N ILE A 45 -6.13 -22.51 4.03
CA ILE A 45 -6.30 -23.81 3.38
C ILE A 45 -7.78 -24.18 3.44
N PHE A 46 -8.36 -24.48 2.28
CA PHE A 46 -9.76 -24.81 2.09
C PHE A 46 -9.91 -26.29 1.74
N VAL A 47 -10.91 -26.89 2.33
CA VAL A 47 -11.22 -28.32 2.32
C VAL A 47 -12.71 -28.50 2.11
N LYS A 48 -13.13 -29.68 1.61
CA LYS A 48 -14.55 -29.93 1.33
C LYS A 48 -15.31 -30.28 2.62
N ASP A 49 -14.71 -31.07 3.50
CA ASP A 49 -15.29 -31.47 4.79
C ASP A 49 -14.29 -31.22 5.92
N LEU A 50 -14.41 -30.05 6.56
CA LEU A 50 -13.48 -29.61 7.60
C LEU A 50 -13.35 -30.65 8.74
N LYS A 51 -14.45 -31.27 9.17
CA LYS A 51 -14.41 -32.23 10.29
C LYS A 51 -13.58 -33.47 9.97
N LYS A 52 -13.58 -33.91 8.71
CA LYS A 52 -12.81 -35.09 8.26
C LYS A 52 -11.40 -34.74 7.82
N GLU A 53 -11.16 -33.50 7.43
CA GLU A 53 -9.96 -33.12 6.70
C GLU A 53 -9.04 -32.19 7.50
N GLU A 54 -9.47 -31.67 8.66
CA GLU A 54 -8.67 -30.78 9.52
C GLU A 54 -7.30 -31.36 9.87
N THR A 55 -7.22 -32.65 10.23
CA THR A 55 -5.94 -33.28 10.60
C THR A 55 -4.97 -33.29 9.41
N CYS A 56 -5.47 -33.51 8.19
CA CYS A 56 -4.65 -33.47 6.98
C CYS A 56 -4.26 -32.03 6.63
N ALA A 57 -5.21 -31.09 6.71
CA ALA A 57 -4.94 -29.67 6.51
C ALA A 57 -3.84 -29.16 7.47
N ARG A 58 -3.87 -29.57 8.74
CA ARG A 58 -2.84 -29.21 9.73
C ARG A 58 -1.46 -29.78 9.37
N LYS A 59 -1.39 -30.99 8.81
CA LYS A 59 -0.12 -31.54 8.28
C LYS A 59 0.41 -30.69 7.12
N ILE A 60 -0.46 -30.29 6.20
CA ILE A 60 -0.09 -29.43 5.07
C ILE A 60 0.45 -28.09 5.58
N VAL A 61 -0.22 -27.45 6.55
CA VAL A 61 0.27 -26.22 7.19
C VAL A 61 1.68 -26.42 7.76
N ASN A 62 1.92 -27.50 8.50
CA ASN A 62 3.23 -27.77 9.11
C ASN A 62 4.34 -27.95 8.05
N LEU A 63 4.02 -28.61 6.93
CA LEU A 63 4.96 -28.79 5.83
C LEU A 63 5.27 -27.48 5.13
N ILE A 64 4.26 -26.65 4.86
CA ILE A 64 4.45 -25.33 4.26
C ILE A 64 5.31 -24.46 5.18
N THR A 65 4.97 -24.41 6.48
CA THR A 65 5.73 -23.62 7.47
C THR A 65 7.19 -24.08 7.55
N SER A 66 7.43 -25.39 7.57
CA SER A 66 8.78 -25.94 7.60
C SER A 66 9.54 -25.65 6.30
N GLY A 67 8.89 -25.80 5.15
CA GLY A 67 9.47 -25.47 3.85
C GLY A 67 9.81 -23.99 3.73
N VAL A 68 8.95 -23.10 4.26
CA VAL A 68 9.21 -21.66 4.32
C VAL A 68 10.48 -21.38 5.12
N ARG A 69 10.59 -21.98 6.31
CA ARG A 69 11.76 -21.81 7.18
C ARG A 69 13.06 -22.29 6.52
N VAL A 70 13.02 -23.40 5.80
CA VAL A 70 14.22 -23.95 5.11
C VAL A 70 14.58 -23.11 3.87
N SER A 71 13.59 -22.62 3.14
CA SER A 71 13.79 -21.85 1.91
C SER A 71 14.14 -20.38 2.13
N GLU A 72 13.95 -19.85 3.34
CA GLU A 72 14.23 -18.45 3.69
C GLU A 72 15.64 -18.01 3.24
N LYS A 73 16.68 -18.77 3.62
CA LYS A 73 18.07 -18.45 3.23
C LYS A 73 18.29 -18.44 1.71
N TYR A 74 17.58 -19.31 0.98
CA TYR A 74 17.68 -19.34 -0.48
C TYR A 74 17.06 -18.07 -1.08
N PHE A 75 15.91 -17.64 -0.58
CA PHE A 75 15.27 -16.40 -1.04
C PHE A 75 16.03 -15.15 -0.63
N ASP A 76 16.65 -15.13 0.55
CA ASP A 76 17.53 -14.04 0.98
C ASP A 76 18.73 -13.91 0.03
N TRP A 77 19.37 -15.04 -0.30
CA TRP A 77 20.47 -15.07 -1.27
C TRP A 77 20.01 -14.64 -2.67
N LEU A 78 18.82 -15.06 -3.10
CA LEU A 78 18.25 -14.68 -4.39
C LEU A 78 17.99 -13.17 -4.46
N ALA A 79 17.43 -12.59 -3.39
CA ALA A 79 17.20 -11.16 -3.27
C ALA A 79 18.53 -10.36 -3.28
N ALA A 80 19.51 -10.79 -2.47
CA ALA A 80 20.84 -10.18 -2.45
C ALA A 80 21.54 -10.24 -3.81
N THR A 81 21.39 -11.36 -4.52
CA THR A 81 21.93 -11.52 -5.88
C THR A 81 21.23 -10.60 -6.88
N ALA A 82 19.90 -10.47 -6.82
CA ALA A 82 19.17 -9.54 -7.69
C ALA A 82 19.57 -8.07 -7.47
N ILE A 83 19.89 -7.68 -6.23
CA ILE A 83 20.44 -6.36 -5.89
C ILE A 83 21.83 -6.19 -6.48
N ARG A 84 22.74 -7.13 -6.23
CA ARG A 84 24.13 -7.09 -6.75
C ARG A 84 24.16 -7.04 -8.28
N ASP A 85 23.32 -7.82 -8.93
CA ASP A 85 23.22 -7.86 -10.38
C ASP A 85 22.49 -6.64 -10.97
N SER A 86 22.13 -5.65 -10.14
CA SER A 86 21.43 -4.42 -10.54
C SER A 86 20.14 -4.68 -11.35
N LYS A 87 19.48 -5.82 -11.12
CA LYS A 87 18.17 -6.11 -11.73
C LYS A 87 17.06 -5.18 -11.20
N LEU A 88 17.35 -4.46 -10.10
CA LEU A 88 16.52 -3.40 -9.53
C LEU A 88 17.18 -2.03 -9.80
N ASN A 89 17.03 -1.50 -11.01
CA ASN A 89 17.41 -0.11 -11.29
C ASN A 89 16.35 0.85 -10.74
N LEU A 90 16.40 1.11 -9.43
CA LEU A 90 15.62 2.19 -8.83
C LEU A 90 16.30 3.51 -9.18
N LEU A 91 15.72 4.25 -10.13
CA LEU A 91 16.18 5.60 -10.43
C LEU A 91 15.91 6.49 -9.22
N ASN A 92 16.96 7.11 -8.69
CA ASN A 92 16.84 8.06 -7.58
C ASN A 92 16.09 9.31 -8.04
N LYS A 93 14.85 9.45 -7.57
CA LYS A 93 13.94 10.58 -7.77
C LYS A 93 13.80 11.46 -6.53
N SER A 94 14.64 11.26 -5.51
CA SER A 94 14.56 11.95 -4.21
C SER A 94 14.50 13.47 -4.37
N ARG A 95 15.33 14.05 -5.25
CA ARG A 95 15.32 15.49 -5.51
C ARG A 95 13.98 15.99 -6.06
N HIS A 96 13.37 15.25 -6.98
CA HIS A 96 12.08 15.62 -7.56
C HIS A 96 10.95 15.50 -6.52
N LEU A 97 10.96 14.44 -5.72
CA LEU A 97 9.99 14.22 -4.66
C LEU A 97 10.09 15.27 -3.55
N LEU A 98 11.31 15.62 -3.12
CA LEU A 98 11.54 16.73 -2.19
C LEU A 98 11.02 18.06 -2.76
N GLY A 99 11.20 18.29 -4.06
CA GLY A 99 10.64 19.45 -4.75
C GLY A 99 9.11 19.54 -4.62
N ARG A 100 8.39 18.41 -4.68
CA ARG A 100 6.94 18.38 -4.45
C ARG A 100 6.56 18.75 -3.02
N VAL A 101 7.31 18.28 -2.02
CA VAL A 101 7.12 18.66 -0.60
C VAL A 101 7.26 20.17 -0.44
N GLN A 102 8.35 20.73 -0.96
CA GLN A 102 8.64 22.15 -0.89
C GLN A 102 7.55 22.98 -1.58
N TYR A 103 7.08 22.51 -2.75
CA TYR A 103 6.02 23.17 -3.50
C TYR A 103 4.71 23.25 -2.71
N PHE A 104 4.17 22.11 -2.25
CA PHE A 104 2.90 22.10 -1.50
C PHE A 104 3.01 22.83 -0.16
N LEU A 105 4.15 22.72 0.53
CA LEU A 105 4.37 23.48 1.76
C LEU A 105 4.38 25.00 1.51
N SER A 106 4.94 25.44 0.37
CA SER A 106 4.92 26.85 -0.01
C SER A 106 3.51 27.35 -0.31
N LEU A 107 2.69 26.54 -1.00
CA LEU A 107 1.29 26.87 -1.29
C LEU A 107 0.46 26.91 -0.01
N TYR A 108 0.60 25.91 0.86
CA TYR A 108 -0.06 25.89 2.17
C TYR A 108 0.22 27.16 2.97
N ARG A 109 1.50 27.57 3.06
CA ARG A 109 1.89 28.79 3.79
C ARG A 109 1.25 30.03 3.19
N LYS A 110 1.19 30.14 1.86
CA LYS A 110 0.53 31.26 1.17
C LYS A 110 -0.97 31.29 1.46
N ALA A 111 -1.66 30.15 1.28
CA ALA A 111 -3.10 30.04 1.54
C ALA A 111 -3.45 30.36 3.00
N LYS A 112 -2.62 29.91 3.95
CA LYS A 112 -2.82 30.20 5.37
C LYS A 112 -2.62 31.68 5.71
N LEU A 113 -1.60 32.32 5.13
CA LEU A 113 -1.39 33.76 5.30
C LEU A 113 -2.54 34.57 4.71
N GLU A 114 -3.04 34.16 3.54
CA GLU A 114 -4.20 34.79 2.91
C GLU A 114 -5.46 34.63 3.77
N ALA A 115 -5.73 33.42 4.28
CA ALA A 115 -6.85 33.16 5.19
C ALA A 115 -6.82 34.04 6.44
N GLU A 116 -5.65 34.18 7.09
CA GLU A 116 -5.49 35.05 8.26
C GLU A 116 -5.68 36.53 7.91
N SER A 117 -5.13 37.00 6.77
CA SER A 117 -5.25 38.39 6.34
C SER A 117 -6.69 38.82 6.05
N ARG A 118 -7.54 37.87 5.62
CA ARG A 118 -8.93 38.12 5.20
C ARG A 118 -9.96 37.67 6.23
N LYS A 119 -9.52 37.25 7.42
CA LYS A 119 -10.34 36.65 8.49
C LYS A 119 -11.55 37.50 8.90
N GLY A 120 -11.44 38.82 8.82
CA GLY A 120 -12.51 39.77 9.13
C GLY A 120 -13.44 40.12 7.97
N GLU A 121 -13.23 39.59 6.77
CA GLU A 121 -14.07 39.91 5.62
C GLU A 121 -15.47 39.28 5.75
N SER A 122 -16.48 40.10 5.44
CA SER A 122 -17.87 39.69 5.34
C SER A 122 -18.46 40.27 4.06
N VAL A 123 -18.98 39.40 3.19
CA VAL A 123 -19.64 39.77 1.94
C VAL A 123 -21.13 39.56 2.12
N LEU A 124 -21.93 40.59 1.80
CA LEU A 124 -23.38 40.45 1.70
C LEU A 124 -23.74 39.92 0.32
N GLU A 125 -24.38 38.76 0.27
CA GLU A 125 -24.91 38.14 -0.94
C GLU A 125 -26.44 38.21 -0.89
N THR A 126 -27.05 38.62 -2.01
CA THR A 126 -28.51 38.57 -2.17
C THR A 126 -28.90 37.25 -2.78
N LEU A 127 -29.77 36.51 -2.10
CA LEU A 127 -30.29 35.22 -2.55
C LEU A 127 -31.37 35.42 -3.63
N PRO A 128 -31.66 34.38 -4.44
CA PRO A 128 -32.66 34.46 -5.52
C PRO A 128 -34.08 34.83 -5.05
N ASP A 129 -34.38 34.61 -3.77
CA ASP A 129 -35.65 34.98 -3.13
C ASP A 129 -35.68 36.41 -2.56
N GLY A 130 -34.60 37.19 -2.78
CA GLY A 130 -34.44 38.56 -2.31
C GLY A 130 -33.95 38.69 -0.87
N SER A 131 -33.70 37.59 -0.15
CA SER A 131 -33.13 37.63 1.19
C SER A 131 -31.63 37.94 1.16
N LEU A 132 -31.09 38.49 2.25
CA LEU A 132 -29.66 38.83 2.39
C LEU A 132 -28.95 37.78 3.26
N GLN A 133 -27.82 37.28 2.79
CA GLN A 133 -26.94 36.37 3.51
C GLN A 133 -25.56 36.99 3.67
N THR A 134 -25.01 36.95 4.89
CA THR A 134 -23.61 37.33 5.14
C THR A 134 -22.72 36.10 4.96
N ARG A 135 -21.80 36.14 4.01
CA ARG A 135 -20.78 35.13 3.76
C ARG A 135 -19.43 35.59 4.29
N HIS A 136 -18.67 34.68 4.89
CA HIS A 136 -17.31 34.92 5.37
C HIS A 136 -16.31 34.11 4.53
N PRO A 137 -15.70 34.68 3.47
CA PRO A 137 -14.89 33.94 2.52
C PRO A 137 -13.65 33.28 3.15
N SER A 138 -13.02 33.96 4.11
CA SER A 138 -11.85 33.50 4.88
C SER A 138 -12.03 32.10 5.46
N ARG A 139 -13.15 31.88 6.14
CA ARG A 139 -13.44 30.65 6.87
C ARG A 139 -13.84 29.48 5.98
N PHE A 140 -14.47 29.75 4.84
CA PHE A 140 -15.05 28.68 4.03
C PHE A 140 -14.18 28.28 2.84
N ASP A 141 -13.50 29.22 2.19
CA ASP A 141 -12.75 28.93 0.98
C ASP A 141 -11.25 28.83 1.26
N PHE A 142 -10.68 29.81 1.97
CA PHE A 142 -9.22 29.89 2.17
C PHE A 142 -8.70 28.91 3.24
N GLU A 143 -9.41 28.75 4.36
CA GLU A 143 -9.05 27.72 5.36
C GLU A 143 -9.14 26.31 4.77
N ARG A 144 -10.20 26.03 4.00
CA ARG A 144 -10.41 24.73 3.34
C ARG A 144 -9.32 24.43 2.30
N GLU A 145 -8.94 25.42 1.50
CA GLU A 145 -7.84 25.28 0.56
C GLU A 145 -6.51 25.03 1.27
N ALA A 146 -6.23 25.76 2.36
CA ALA A 146 -5.05 25.52 3.18
C ALA A 146 -5.03 24.09 3.75
N ASP A 147 -6.16 23.57 4.22
CA ASP A 147 -6.26 22.20 4.73
C ASP A 147 -5.95 21.16 3.64
N TRP A 148 -6.50 21.31 2.44
CA TRP A 148 -6.21 20.41 1.31
C TRP A 148 -4.73 20.45 0.89
N LEU A 149 -4.12 21.64 0.91
CA LEU A 149 -2.69 21.81 0.63
C LEU A 149 -1.82 21.20 1.73
N ALA A 150 -2.25 21.27 2.99
CA ALA A 150 -1.57 20.63 4.11
C ALA A 150 -1.55 19.11 3.96
N VAL A 151 -2.70 18.50 3.64
CA VAL A 151 -2.78 17.05 3.36
C VAL A 151 -1.87 16.67 2.19
N SER A 152 -1.92 17.44 1.09
CA SER A 152 -1.06 17.22 -0.08
C SER A 152 0.44 17.30 0.26
N ALA A 153 0.84 18.20 1.16
CA ALA A 153 2.21 18.31 1.63
C ALA A 153 2.63 17.09 2.47
N ILE A 154 1.74 16.59 3.33
CA ILE A 154 1.96 15.38 4.13
C ILE A 154 2.12 14.15 3.23
N GLU A 155 1.24 13.96 2.26
CA GLU A 155 1.34 12.86 1.28
C GLU A 155 2.64 12.93 0.47
N ALA A 156 3.02 14.13 0.01
CA ALA A 156 4.29 14.32 -0.68
C ALA A 156 5.50 13.99 0.21
N PHE A 157 5.42 14.32 1.51
CA PHE A 157 6.47 14.02 2.47
C PHE A 157 6.63 12.51 2.67
N PHE A 158 5.53 11.77 2.82
CA PHE A 158 5.57 10.30 2.89
C PHE A 158 6.12 9.68 1.61
N SER A 159 5.70 10.16 0.43
CA SER A 159 6.25 9.68 -0.84
C SER A 159 7.76 9.92 -0.96
N TRP A 160 8.26 11.08 -0.51
CA TRP A 160 9.69 11.36 -0.49
C TRP A 160 10.44 10.48 0.52
N SER A 161 9.94 10.35 1.74
CA SER A 161 10.61 9.59 2.80
C SER A 161 10.65 8.09 2.49
N GLU A 162 9.56 7.51 1.99
CA GLU A 162 9.53 6.12 1.50
C GLU A 162 10.59 5.88 0.43
N HIS A 163 10.71 6.79 -0.55
CA HIS A 163 11.71 6.66 -1.60
C HIS A 163 13.14 6.73 -1.05
N VAL A 164 13.41 7.63 -0.11
CA VAL A 164 14.70 7.71 0.58
C VAL A 164 14.97 6.44 1.39
N PHE A 165 14.00 5.92 2.13
CA PHE A 165 14.16 4.70 2.92
C PHE A 165 14.41 3.48 2.07
N ILE A 166 13.75 3.35 0.91
CA ILE A 166 14.04 2.28 -0.05
C ILE A 166 15.49 2.38 -0.49
N HIS A 167 15.99 3.57 -0.84
CA HIS A 167 17.39 3.75 -1.23
C HIS A 167 18.39 3.50 -0.08
N LEU A 168 18.04 3.80 1.17
CA LEU A 168 18.87 3.49 2.34
C LEU A 168 18.88 1.99 2.65
N ALA A 169 17.74 1.32 2.51
CA ALA A 169 17.62 -0.13 2.70
C ALA A 169 18.23 -0.95 1.55
N THR A 170 18.44 -0.33 0.38
CA THR A 170 19.06 -0.95 -0.80
C THR A 170 20.48 -0.45 -1.07
N GLY A 171 21.03 0.40 -0.19
CA GLY A 171 22.44 0.79 -0.24
C GLY A 171 23.36 -0.39 0.11
N PRO A 172 24.61 -0.39 -0.40
CA PRO A 172 25.58 -1.47 -0.20
C PRO A 172 25.91 -1.74 1.27
#